data_AF-A0AAW5N1E7-F1
#
_entry.id   AF-A0AAW5N1E7-F1
#
_cell.length_a   1.000
_cell.length_b   1.000
_cell.length_c   1.000
_cell.angle_alpha   90.00
_cell.angle_beta   90.00
_cell.angle_gamma   90.00
#
_symmetry.space_group_name_H-M   'P 1'
#
loop_
_entity.id
_entity.type
_entity.pdbx_description
1 polymer ?
#
loop_
_entity_poly.entity_id
_entity_poly.type
_entity_poly.pdbx_seq_one_letter_code
_entity_poly.pdbx_strand_id
1 'polypeptide(L)' 'MLDPNLLRNEPDAVAEKLARRGFKLDVEKLGALEERRKVFQVKTENL' A
#
# COMPACT_ATOMS: atom_id res chain seq x y z
N MET A 1 10.38 -6.46 -7.35
CA MET A 1 9.21 -5.58 -7.18
C MET A 1 8.11 -6.42 -6.54
N LEU A 2 7.51 -5.96 -5.46
CA LEU A 2 6.34 -6.64 -4.88
C LEU A 2 5.11 -6.30 -5.72
N ASP A 3 4.21 -7.25 -5.91
CA ASP A 3 2.96 -7.02 -6.61
C ASP A 3 2.07 -6.03 -5.84
N PRO A 4 1.77 -4.85 -6.38
CA PRO A 4 0.96 -3.85 -5.71
C PRO A 4 -0.47 -4.33 -5.49
N ASN A 5 -0.99 -5.23 -6.35
CA ASN A 5 -2.29 -5.86 -6.15
C ASN A 5 -2.33 -6.76 -4.91
N LEU A 6 -1.22 -7.42 -4.59
CA LEU A 6 -1.09 -8.31 -3.44
C LEU A 6 -0.95 -7.51 -2.15
N LEU A 7 -0.21 -6.40 -2.20
CA LEU A 7 -0.14 -5.40 -1.13
C LEU A 7 -1.50 -4.77 -0.81
N ARG A 8 -2.37 -4.62 -1.81
CA ARG A 8 -3.69 -4.00 -1.67
C ARG A 8 -4.76 -4.97 -1.18
N ASN A 9 -4.76 -6.20 -1.71
CA ASN A 9 -5.76 -7.21 -1.37
C ASN A 9 -5.41 -7.98 -0.10
N GLU A 10 -4.14 -8.28 0.13
CA GLU A 10 -3.68 -9.08 1.27
C GLU A 10 -2.48 -8.44 2.00
N PRO A 11 -2.62 -7.18 2.49
CA PRO A 11 -1.53 -6.50 3.20
C PRO A 11 -1.02 -7.29 4.41
N ASP A 12 -1.90 -7.98 5.13
CA ASP A 12 -1.55 -8.82 6.29
C ASP A 12 -0.66 -10.02 5.90
N ALA A 13 -1.06 -10.78 4.87
CA ALA A 13 -0.29 -11.93 4.42
C ALA A 13 1.08 -11.51 3.86
N VAL A 14 1.14 -10.34 3.21
CA VAL A 14 2.39 -9.75 2.72
C VAL A 14 3.25 -9.24 3.87
N ALA A 15 2.66 -8.59 4.88
CA ALA A 15 3.36 -8.18 6.09
C ALA A 15 3.96 -9.37 6.84
N GLU A 16 3.23 -10.48 6.95
CA GLU A 16 3.72 -11.69 7.60
C GLU A 16 4.86 -12.35 6.81
N LYS A 17 4.74 -12.45 5.48
CA LYS A 17 5.81 -12.95 4.60
C LYS A 17 7.05 -12.05 4.61
N LEU A 18 6.88 -10.74 4.67
CA LEU A 18 7.97 -9.77 4.78
C LEU A 18 8.62 -9.82 6.15
N ALA A 19 7.84 -9.98 7.22
CA ALA A 19 8.34 -10.11 8.58
C ALA A 19 9.24 -11.34 8.73
N ARG A 20 8.90 -12.47 8.10
CA ARG A 20 9.78 -13.66 8.02
C ARG A 20 11.10 -13.38 7.31
N ARG A 21 11.12 -12.40 6.40
CA ARG A 21 12.31 -11.91 5.70
C ARG A 21 13.06 -10.82 6.46
N GLY A 22 12.62 -10.46 7.68
CA GLY A 22 13.18 -9.38 8.49
C GLY A 22 12.73 -7.98 8.05
N PHE A 23 11.69 -7.89 7.21
CA PHE A 23 11.19 -6.62 6.68
C PHE A 23 9.82 -6.30 7.28
N LYS A 24 9.68 -5.14 7.91
CA LYS A 24 8.40 -4.72 8.50
C LYS A 24 7.60 -3.94 7.45
N LEU A 25 6.52 -4.53 6.95
CA LEU A 25 5.63 -3.83 6.05
C LEU A 25 4.68 -2.92 6.84
N ASP A 26 4.77 -1.62 6.63
CA ASP A 26 3.85 -0.64 7.22
C ASP A 26 2.53 -0.60 6.44
N VAL A 27 1.57 -1.44 6.82
CA VAL A 27 0.22 -1.47 6.23
C VAL A 27 -0.49 -0.12 6.42
N GLU A 28 -0.28 0.53 7.56
CA GLU A 28 -0.83 1.87 7.83
C GLU A 28 -0.33 2.93 6.83
N LYS A 29 0.97 2.90 6.48
CA LYS A 29 1.52 3.79 5.45
C LYS A 29 0.94 3.50 4.07
N LEU A 30 0.69 2.23 3.74
CA LEU A 30 0.05 1.85 2.49
C LEU A 30 -1.35 2.43 2.37
N GLY A 31 -2.17 2.32 3.43
CA GLY A 31 -3.48 2.94 3.48
C GLY A 31 -3.43 4.47 3.32
N ALA A 32 -2.49 5.13 4.00
CA ALA A 32 -2.31 6.58 3.88
C ALA A 32 -1.85 7.02 2.47
N LEU A 33 -1.00 6.22 1.81
CA LEU A 33 -0.54 6.47 0.43
C LEU A 33 -1.66 6.26 -0.59
N GLU A 34 -2.48 5.23 -0.40
CA GLU A 34 -3.69 4.98 -1.18
C GLU A 34 -4.69 6.13 -1.12
N GLU A 35 -4.95 6.62 0.10
CA GLU A 35 -5.84 7.75 0.32
C GLU A 35 -5.30 9.03 -0.32
N ARG A 36 -4.00 9.31 -0.13
CA ARG A 36 -3.31 10.39 -0.84
C ARG A 36 -3.41 10.23 -2.36
N ARG A 37 -3.28 9.02 -2.88
CA ARG A 37 -3.36 8.75 -4.32
C ARG A 37 -4.74 9.10 -4.86
N LYS A 38 -5.81 8.70 -4.17
CA LYS A 38 -7.19 9.11 -4.51
C LYS A 38 -7.36 10.62 -4.49
N VAL A 39 -6.87 11.29 -3.44
CA VAL A 39 -6.97 12.75 -3.31
C VAL A 39 -6.21 13.46 -4.44
N PHE A 40 -5.01 12.99 -4.77
CA PHE A 40 -4.23 13.52 -5.88
C PHE A 40 -4.93 13.30 -7.21
N GLN A 41 -5.47 12.11 -7.44
CA GLN A 41 -6.17 11.79 -8.67
C GLN A 41 -7.39 12.71 -8.88
N VAL A 42 -8.20 12.92 -7.84
CA VAL A 42 -9.33 13.86 -7.88
C VAL A 42 -8.87 15.30 -8.07
N LYS A 43 -7.77 15.72 -7.43
CA LYS A 43 -7.19 17.05 -7.65
C LYS A 43 -6.72 17.25 -9.08
N THR A 44 -6.13 16.24 -9.69
CA THR A 44 -5.65 16.30 -11.08
C THR A 44 -6.82 16.25 -12.07
N GLU A 45 -7.89 15.50 -11.79
CA GLU A 45 -9.09 15.48 -12.65
C GLU A 45 -9.93 16.78 -12.55
N ASN A 46 -9.80 17.53 -11.46
CA ASN A 46 -10.45 18.85 -11.29
C ASN A 46 -9.61 20.03 -11.80
N LEU A 47 -8.41 19.79 -12.33
CA LEU A 47 -7.51 20.81 -12.89
C LEU A 47 -7.64 20.86 -14.41
#